data_AF-A0A0D9A3Q4-F1
#
_entry.id   AF-A0A0D9A3Q4-F1
#
_cell.length_a   1.000
_cell.length_b   1.000
_cell.length_c   1.000
_cell.angle_alpha   90.00
_cell.angle_beta   90.00
_cell.angle_gamma   90.00
#
_symmetry.space_group_name_H-M   'P 1'
#
loop_
_entity.id
_entity.type
_entity.pdbx_description
1 polymer ?
#
loop_
_entity_poly.entity_id
_entity_poly.type
_entity_poly.pdbx_seq_one_letter_code
_entity_poly.pdbx_strand_id
1 'polypeptide(L)' 'MSPHILIDQDLDELSHAGCPEGYEVLVLRNITAFLQAQKISIEEFHHYCKRLNDVVARRPRRSA' A
#
# COMPACT_ATOMS: atom_id res chain seq x y z
N MET A 1 -2.20 -8.51 -14.89
CA MET A 1 -1.86 -7.11 -14.60
C MET A 1 -0.48 -7.04 -13.98
N SER A 2 0.26 -5.95 -14.19
CA SER A 2 1.58 -5.76 -13.58
C SER A 2 1.44 -5.59 -12.05
N PRO A 3 2.29 -6.22 -11.23
CA PRO A 3 2.34 -6.01 -9.78
C PRO A 3 2.41 -4.53 -9.40
N HIS A 4 3.20 -3.74 -10.14
CA HIS A 4 3.36 -2.31 -9.90
C HIS A 4 2.05 -1.54 -10.06
N ILE A 5 1.25 -1.88 -11.09
CA ILE A 5 -0.05 -1.24 -11.33
C ILE A 5 -1.02 -1.55 -10.19
N LEU A 6 -1.04 -2.81 -9.71
CA LEU A 6 -1.91 -3.21 -8.60
C LEU A 6 -1.52 -2.49 -7.30
N ILE A 7 -0.23 -2.44 -6.99
CA ILE A 7 0.26 -1.72 -5.80
C ILE A 7 -0.05 -0.22 -5.90
N ASP A 8 0.11 0.38 -7.07
CA ASP A 8 -0.23 1.80 -7.27
C ASP A 8 -1.71 2.07 -7.09
N GLN A 9 -2.59 1.20 -7.59
CA GLN A 9 -4.04 1.29 -7.38
C GLN A 9 -4.41 1.13 -5.90
N ASP A 10 -3.87 0.12 -5.22
CA ASP A 10 -4.09 -0.11 -3.80
C ASP A 10 -3.68 1.12 -2.96
N LEU A 11 -2.52 1.72 -3.27
CA LEU A 11 -2.01 2.92 -2.60
C LEU A 11 -2.86 4.17 -2.90
N ASP A 12 -3.35 4.31 -4.13
CA ASP A 12 -4.23 5.41 -4.52
C ASP A 12 -5.57 5.30 -3.78
N GLU A 13 -6.21 4.12 -3.80
CA GLU A 13 -7.45 3.84 -3.06
C GLU A 13 -7.30 4.12 -1.56
N LEU A 14 -6.17 3.73 -0.96
CA LEU A 14 -5.89 4.00 0.46
C LEU A 14 -5.84 5.50 0.79
N SER A 15 -5.51 6.35 -0.17
CA SER A 15 -5.47 7.81 0.01
C SER A 15 -6.86 8.46 0.07
N HIS A 16 -7.90 7.73 -0.31
CA HIS A 16 -9.27 8.26 -0.35
C HIS A 16 -9.90 8.33 1.06
N ALA A 17 -10.58 9.43 1.37
CA ALA A 17 -11.18 9.68 2.68
C ALA A 17 -12.25 8.64 3.10
N GLY A 18 -12.84 7.91 2.15
CA GLY A 18 -13.83 6.85 2.37
C GLY A 18 -13.25 5.43 2.46
N CYS A 19 -11.92 5.28 2.39
CA CYS A 19 -11.27 3.99 2.51
C CYS A 19 -11.64 3.34 3.87
N PRO A 20 -11.84 2.02 3.97
CA PRO A 20 -12.07 1.34 5.25
C PRO A 20 -10.87 1.41 6.20
N GLU A 21 -11.10 1.28 7.51
CA GLU A 21 -10.03 1.05 8.47
C GLU A 21 -9.42 -0.34 8.25
N GLY A 22 -8.09 -0.46 8.37
CA GLY A 22 -7.39 -1.72 8.14
C GLY A 22 -7.11 -2.05 6.67
N TYR A 23 -7.52 -1.21 5.71
CA TYR A 23 -7.16 -1.39 4.30
C TYR A 23 -5.64 -1.34 4.10
N GLU A 24 -4.94 -0.52 4.88
CA GLU A 24 -3.47 -0.46 4.89
C GLU A 24 -2.81 -1.82 5.18
N VAL A 25 -3.46 -2.68 5.97
CA VAL A 25 -2.98 -4.04 6.25
C VAL A 25 -3.11 -4.93 5.01
N LEU A 26 -4.19 -4.76 4.23
CA LEU A 26 -4.36 -5.47 2.97
C LEU A 26 -3.31 -5.03 1.94
N VAL A 27 -3.09 -3.72 1.79
CA VAL A 27 -2.07 -3.18 0.88
C VAL A 27 -0.68 -3.71 1.24
N LEU A 28 -0.31 -3.71 2.52
CA LEU A 28 0.96 -4.27 2.97
C LEU A 28 1.09 -5.76 2.65
N ARG A 29 0.03 -6.55 2.90
CA ARG A 29 0.01 -7.99 2.57
C ARG A 29 0.21 -8.22 1.07
N ASN A 30 -0.41 -7.41 0.21
CA ASN A 30 -0.25 -7.50 -1.24
C ASN A 30 1.20 -7.21 -1.65
N ILE A 31 1.80 -6.12 -1.13
CA ILE A 31 3.20 -5.76 -1.38
C ILE A 31 4.13 -6.90 -0.93
N THR A 32 3.92 -7.48 0.25
CA THR A 32 4.70 -8.63 0.75
C THR A 32 4.52 -9.87 -0.12
N ALA A 33 3.31 -10.17 -0.56
CA ALA A 33 3.04 -11.32 -1.44
C ALA A 33 3.76 -11.17 -2.79
N PHE A 34 3.83 -9.96 -3.35
CA PHE A 34 4.60 -9.70 -4.57
C PHE A 34 6.10 -9.87 -4.38
N LEU A 35 6.65 -9.47 -3.22
CA LEU A 35 8.06 -9.75 -2.90
C LEU A 35 8.32 -11.25 -2.78
N GLN A 36 7.47 -11.99 -2.05
CA GLN A 36 7.60 -13.43 -1.87
C GLN A 36 7.51 -14.20 -3.20
N ALA A 37 6.66 -13.72 -4.12
CA ALA A 37 6.54 -14.26 -5.47
C ALA A 37 7.65 -13.80 -6.43
N GLN A 38 8.67 -13.08 -5.94
CA GLN A 38 9.75 -12.49 -6.73
C GLN A 38 9.26 -11.64 -7.90
N LYS A 39 8.12 -10.97 -7.72
CA LYS A 39 7.49 -10.11 -8.71
C LYS A 39 7.93 -8.65 -8.62
N ILE A 40 8.52 -8.29 -7.48
CA ILE A 40 9.22 -7.03 -7.23
C ILE A 40 10.53 -7.35 -6.50
N SER A 41 11.50 -6.48 -6.64
CA SER A 41 12.77 -6.51 -5.92
C SER A 41 12.62 -6.03 -4.47
N ILE A 42 13.65 -6.26 -3.66
CA ILE A 42 13.72 -5.74 -2.28
C ILE A 42 13.72 -4.20 -2.27
N GLU A 43 14.38 -3.56 -3.23
CA GLU A 43 14.41 -2.10 -3.35
C GLU A 43 13.02 -1.54 -3.64
N GLU A 44 12.28 -2.17 -4.56
CA GLU A 44 10.91 -1.81 -4.87
C GLU A 44 9.97 -2.07 -3.69
N PHE A 45 10.17 -3.17 -2.97
CA PHE A 45 9.43 -3.43 -1.73
C PHE A 45 9.63 -2.30 -0.71
N HIS A 46 10.87 -1.86 -0.47
CA HIS A 46 11.13 -0.73 0.42
C HIS A 46 10.51 0.58 -0.09
N HIS A 47 10.58 0.82 -1.41
CA HIS A 47 9.94 1.96 -2.04
C HIS A 47 8.43 1.98 -1.77
N TYR A 48 7.74 0.86 -1.97
CA TYR A 48 6.30 0.78 -1.76
C TYR A 48 5.91 0.83 -0.28
N CYS A 49 6.68 0.22 0.62
CA CYS A 49 6.45 0.36 2.06
C CYS A 49 6.60 1.80 2.54
N LYS A 50 7.57 2.55 2.00
CA LYS A 50 7.71 3.98 2.29
C LYS A 50 6.48 4.77 1.84
N ARG A 51 6.01 4.54 0.61
CA ARG A 51 4.79 5.18 0.09
C ARG A 51 3.56 4.84 0.92
N LEU A 52 3.40 3.58 1.32
CA LEU A 52 2.33 3.14 2.22
C LEU A 52 2.32 3.95 3.51
N ASN A 53 3.48 4.08 4.17
CA ASN A 53 3.60 4.86 5.40
C ASN A 53 3.25 6.33 5.20
N ASP A 54 3.68 6.94 4.08
CA ASP A 54 3.35 8.32 3.76
C ASP A 54 1.84 8.54 3.56
N VAL A 55 1.16 7.61 2.88
CA VAL A 55 -0.30 7.65 2.67
C VAL A 55 -1.04 7.51 4.00
N VAL A 56 -0.67 6.52 4.82
CA VAL A 56 -1.28 6.29 6.13
C VAL A 56 -1.09 7.48 7.07
N ALA A 57 0.09 8.10 7.06
CA ALA A 57 0.39 9.26 7.89
C ALA A 57 -0.43 10.51 7.50
N ARG A 58 -0.72 10.67 6.20
CA ARG A 58 -1.50 11.79 5.66
C ARG A 58 -3.01 11.59 5.77
N ARG A 59 -3.46 10.36 6.03
CA ARG A 59 -4.88 10.05 6.17
C ARG A 59 -5.45 10.82 7.37
N PRO A 60 -6.51 11.62 7.19
CA PRO A 60 -7.13 12.31 8.31
C PRO A 60 -7.62 11.24 9.28
N ARG A 61 -6.95 11.13 10.44
CA ARG A 61 -7.44 10.29 11.53
C ARG A 61 -8.81 10.84 11.87
N ARG A 62 -9.87 10.04 11.70
CA ARG A 62 -11.16 10.39 12.30
C ARG A 62 -10.88 10.52 13.79
N SER A 63 -10.93 11.75 14.30
CA SER A 63 -10.95 12.00 15.73
C SER A 63 -12.09 11.16 16.30
N ALA A 64 -11.75 10.25 17.20
CA ALA A 64 -12.70 9.45 17.94
C ALA A 64 -13.65 10.34 18.76
#